data_AF-A0A946RFI9-F1
#
_entry.id   AF-A0A946RFI9-F1
#
_cell.length_a   1.000
_cell.length_b   1.000
_cell.length_c   1.000
_cell.angle_alpha   90.00
_cell.angle_beta   90.00
_cell.angle_gamma   90.00
#
_symmetry.space_group_name_H-M   'P 1'
#
loop_
_entity.id
_entity.type
_entity.pdbx_description
1 polymer ?
#
loop_
_entity_poly.entity_id
_entity_poly.type
_entity_poly.pdbx_seq_one_letter_code
_entity_poly.pdbx_strand_id
1 'polypeptide(L)'
;MIKLKTLSNKLGSESGALLMATTFGIFIMLSLFAFYLSRLVILESRNSGFHALDIKTRNLALTAMEHGLQSFKASRNPETIQGSFNRGTYTVVFDSLKTESHQTNLPYSHYTTMKSIAKINDVERNTRVILSTYPEAFCFSYYGNNTGSATFSESLGSITGDMFFNGDVNTSIVSSGIIYNPTGSGGTQLASPPIFPTLNTAEYESLLLVASALPVINSSSNYALNFDGSNDVVNFGDMNEFNSKPEVSVSFWFMRQVDKPNNSNHGVSNILFSHGSDPYNDNIEIGTDGANVEIYVDCANSDQYASSYNAGIQNNIWYHLAFTYNKDDPDGNEGRLYINGSYAQSWNHWGGNLDQANNSPVSIGDTYHIETPFDGYMDELIIWNIAISPLAINEIYNGHNPLDNNANYNESSSVAGYWKMNEGSGSSVLDSSPNSNTGTLVNGPTWVDGPTTSSGSTINLSSYTNNEFLNNGDLTLSNVTVNGPGVFVVYGNLTLESNTIINKNIKIICSGNLTVSDSQLGTDLNSAVVIYSNGIATYTNSTIYGLSISNGSSITLNNTTFYGGILNYSSTFSLQGSTQITGSVVSNYSLDFQGGSTSVSKGSLPPFFRLDIGLNSIVVPGSYLEY
;
A
#
# COMPACT_ATOMS: atom_id res chain seq x y z
N MET A 1 -72.84 -1.73 77.55
CA MET A 1 -73.55 -0.96 78.59
C MET A 1 -72.66 -0.83 79.83
N ILE A 2 -71.53 -0.12 79.69
CA ILE A 2 -70.73 0.38 80.83
C ILE A 2 -71.22 1.80 81.06
N LYS A 3 -71.67 2.06 82.28
CA LYS A 3 -72.40 3.27 82.69
C LYS A 3 -71.66 4.56 82.27
N LEU A 4 -72.23 5.29 81.31
CA LEU A 4 -71.94 6.71 81.05
C LEU A 4 -72.26 7.64 82.26
N LYS A 5 -72.76 7.09 83.37
CA LYS A 5 -73.15 7.84 84.58
C LYS A 5 -71.99 8.22 85.51
N THR A 6 -70.76 7.74 85.27
CA THR A 6 -69.57 8.10 86.05
C THR A 6 -68.70 9.19 85.42
N LEU A 7 -69.08 9.75 84.25
CA LEU A 7 -68.43 10.94 83.69
C LEU A 7 -69.08 12.26 84.13
N SER A 8 -70.37 12.28 84.53
CA SER A 8 -71.03 13.55 84.87
C SER A 8 -70.66 14.11 86.25
N ASN A 9 -70.10 13.29 87.16
CA ASN A 9 -69.76 13.73 88.53
C ASN A 9 -68.27 14.05 88.74
N LYS A 10 -67.49 14.20 87.67
CA LYS A 10 -66.09 14.69 87.71
C LYS A 10 -65.90 16.05 87.03
N LEU A 11 -66.98 16.77 86.75
CA LEU A 11 -66.94 18.14 86.21
C LEU A 11 -66.73 19.22 87.29
N GLY A 12 -66.69 18.83 88.58
CA GLY A 12 -66.52 19.75 89.71
C GLY A 12 -65.40 19.39 90.69
N SER A 13 -64.49 18.46 90.35
CA SER A 13 -63.34 18.14 91.20
C SER A 13 -62.08 17.85 90.37
N GLU A 14 -60.90 18.05 90.97
CA GLU A 14 -59.55 18.02 90.37
C GLU A 14 -59.26 16.82 89.45
N SER A 15 -60.03 15.74 89.57
CA SER A 15 -59.96 14.55 88.70
C SER A 15 -60.40 14.77 87.24
N GLY A 16 -61.29 15.72 86.95
CA GLY A 16 -61.71 16.04 85.58
C GLY A 16 -60.67 16.85 84.80
N ALA A 17 -59.96 17.74 85.50
CA ALA A 17 -58.82 18.47 84.97
C ALA A 17 -57.65 17.54 84.63
N LEU A 18 -57.40 16.53 85.48
CA LEU A 18 -56.37 15.51 85.22
C LEU A 18 -56.67 14.70 83.95
N LEU A 19 -57.93 14.30 83.72
CA LEU A 19 -58.33 13.53 82.54
C LEU A 19 -58.20 14.36 81.24
N MET A 20 -58.60 15.64 81.28
CA MET A 20 -58.40 16.57 80.18
C MET A 20 -56.91 16.83 79.91
N ALA A 21 -56.10 17.04 80.96
CA ALA A 21 -54.66 17.22 80.83
C ALA A 21 -53.95 15.99 80.25
N THR A 22 -54.33 14.77 80.65
CA THR A 22 -53.80 13.54 80.04
C THR A 22 -54.22 13.38 78.59
N THR A 23 -55.46 13.73 78.26
CA THR A 23 -55.95 13.67 76.86
C THR A 23 -55.19 14.68 76.00
N PHE A 24 -54.96 15.90 76.52
CA PHE A 24 -54.18 16.94 75.86
C PHE A 24 -52.71 16.53 75.70
N GLY A 25 -52.11 15.93 76.73
CA GLY A 25 -50.75 15.38 76.68
C GLY A 25 -50.59 14.26 75.65
N ILE A 26 -51.55 13.34 75.57
CA ILE A 26 -51.58 12.29 74.53
C ILE A 26 -51.73 12.92 73.14
N PHE A 27 -52.59 13.93 72.99
CA PHE A 27 -52.80 14.60 71.71
C PHE A 27 -51.53 15.34 71.22
N ILE A 28 -50.83 16.01 72.13
CA ILE A 28 -49.53 16.63 71.86
C ILE A 28 -48.49 15.57 71.45
N MET A 29 -48.40 14.46 72.17
CA MET A 29 -47.48 13.36 71.82
C MET A 29 -47.80 12.76 70.45
N LEU A 30 -49.06 12.52 70.13
CA LEU A 30 -49.48 12.03 68.81
C LEU A 30 -49.19 13.04 67.71
N SER A 31 -49.34 14.34 67.97
CA SER A 31 -49.01 15.40 67.03
C SER A 31 -47.51 15.49 66.76
N LEU A 32 -46.67 15.32 67.79
CA LEU A 32 -45.22 15.21 67.65
C LEU A 32 -44.83 13.96 66.84
N PHE A 33 -45.40 12.80 67.14
CA PHE A 33 -45.16 11.58 66.36
C PHE A 33 -45.61 11.72 64.90
N ALA A 34 -46.76 12.34 64.64
CA ALA A 34 -47.25 12.60 63.28
C ALA A 34 -46.29 13.52 62.51
N PHE A 35 -45.71 14.53 63.16
CA PHE A 35 -44.69 15.39 62.58
C PHE A 35 -43.41 14.62 62.24
N TYR A 36 -42.89 13.80 63.16
CA TYR A 36 -41.70 12.97 62.91
C TYR A 36 -41.95 11.94 61.80
N LEU A 37 -43.11 11.30 61.76
CA LEU A 37 -43.49 10.36 60.70
C LEU A 37 -43.57 11.06 59.34
N SER A 38 -44.17 12.25 59.28
CA SER A 38 -44.21 13.06 58.05
C SER A 38 -42.81 13.43 57.57
N ARG A 39 -41.93 13.83 58.49
CA ARG A 39 -40.52 14.12 58.18
C ARG A 39 -39.79 12.88 57.65
N LEU A 40 -39.99 11.71 58.25
CA LEU A 40 -39.40 10.44 57.80
C LEU A 40 -39.88 10.10 56.38
N VAL A 41 -41.18 10.17 56.12
CA VAL A 41 -41.77 9.89 54.80
C VAL A 41 -41.21 10.84 53.73
N ILE A 42 -41.05 12.13 54.04
CA ILE A 42 -40.45 13.11 53.12
C ILE A 42 -38.98 12.78 52.84
N LEU A 43 -38.20 12.42 53.86
CA LEU A 43 -36.79 12.03 53.73
C LEU A 43 -36.62 10.75 52.89
N GLU A 44 -37.41 9.72 53.17
CA GLU A 44 -37.41 8.47 52.41
C GLU A 44 -37.82 8.68 50.96
N SER A 45 -38.86 9.50 50.71
CA SER A 45 -39.29 9.86 49.36
C SER A 45 -38.18 10.58 48.59
N ARG A 46 -37.49 11.54 49.22
CA ARG A 46 -36.37 12.25 48.60
C ARG A 46 -35.19 11.32 48.31
N ASN A 47 -34.80 10.49 49.28
CA ASN A 47 -33.71 9.54 49.10
C ASN A 47 -34.03 8.52 48.00
N SER A 48 -35.27 8.01 47.97
CA SER A 48 -35.75 7.14 46.88
C SER A 48 -35.69 7.83 45.53
N GLY A 49 -36.02 9.13 45.47
CA GLY A 49 -35.86 9.96 44.29
C GLY A 49 -34.41 10.07 43.82
N PHE A 50 -33.45 10.28 44.74
CA PHE A 50 -32.03 10.31 44.41
C PHE A 50 -31.51 8.97 43.91
N HIS A 51 -31.86 7.85 44.55
CA HIS A 51 -31.49 6.52 44.07
C HIS A 51 -32.08 6.22 42.69
N ALA A 52 -33.34 6.61 42.46
CA ALA A 52 -33.97 6.45 41.15
C ALA A 52 -33.31 7.32 40.07
N LEU A 53 -32.90 8.55 40.40
CA LEU A 53 -32.16 9.42 39.49
C LEU A 53 -30.79 8.82 39.16
N ASP A 54 -30.10 8.31 40.17
CA ASP A 54 -28.80 7.66 40.04
C ASP A 54 -28.82 6.45 39.11
N ILE A 55 -29.77 5.54 39.33
CA ILE A 55 -29.98 4.36 38.49
C ILE A 55 -30.30 4.77 37.04
N LYS A 56 -31.12 5.81 36.85
CA LYS A 56 -31.44 6.33 35.50
C LYS A 56 -30.20 6.89 34.80
N THR A 57 -29.38 7.68 35.50
CA THR A 57 -28.15 8.24 34.91
C THR A 57 -27.13 7.14 34.61
N ARG A 58 -27.00 6.12 35.47
CA ARG A 58 -26.15 4.94 35.22
C ARG A 58 -26.60 4.17 33.98
N ASN A 59 -27.89 3.90 33.86
CA ASN A 59 -28.45 3.23 32.67
C ASN A 59 -28.20 4.07 31.41
N LEU A 60 -28.32 5.40 31.49
CA LEU A 60 -28.00 6.29 30.37
C LEU A 60 -26.51 6.21 29.98
N ALA A 61 -25.59 6.13 30.95
CA ALA A 61 -24.16 5.95 30.69
C ALA A 61 -23.89 4.61 29.99
N LEU A 62 -24.56 3.52 30.39
CA LEU A 62 -24.44 2.22 29.74
C LEU A 62 -25.03 2.21 28.32
N THR A 63 -26.17 2.89 28.10
CA THR A 63 -26.74 3.05 26.75
C THR A 63 -25.80 3.84 25.84
N ALA A 64 -25.19 4.90 26.36
CA ALA A 64 -24.20 5.67 25.63
C ALA A 64 -22.93 4.87 25.33
N MET A 65 -22.49 4.02 26.27
CA MET A 65 -21.40 3.07 26.05
C MET A 65 -21.71 2.13 24.88
N GLU A 66 -22.91 1.54 24.86
CA GLU A 66 -23.35 0.66 23.77
C GLU A 66 -23.40 1.40 22.42
N HIS A 67 -23.89 2.64 22.40
CA HIS A 67 -23.87 3.46 21.19
C HIS A 67 -22.43 3.69 20.67
N GLY A 68 -21.49 3.96 21.59
CA GLY A 68 -20.07 4.04 21.27
C GLY A 68 -19.49 2.75 20.71
N LEU A 69 -19.80 1.60 21.34
CA LEU A 69 -19.36 0.28 20.88
C LEU A 69 -19.85 -0.02 19.46
N GLN A 70 -21.12 0.24 19.17
CA GLN A 70 -21.68 0.00 17.84
C GLN A 70 -21.06 0.89 16.77
N SER A 71 -20.83 2.16 17.09
CA SER A 71 -20.14 3.10 16.19
C SER A 71 -18.69 2.65 15.90
N PHE A 72 -17.97 2.24 16.94
CA PHE A 72 -16.59 1.77 16.83
C PHE A 72 -16.48 0.44 16.09
N LYS A 73 -17.41 -0.50 16.31
CA LYS A 73 -17.37 -1.85 15.74
C LYS A 73 -17.35 -1.85 14.21
N ALA A 74 -18.14 -0.99 13.57
CA ALA A 74 -18.28 -0.96 12.12
C ALA A 74 -17.13 -0.20 11.42
N SER A 75 -16.61 0.84 12.06
CA SER A 75 -15.76 1.83 11.38
C SER A 75 -14.43 2.13 12.08
N ARG A 76 -14.19 1.56 13.27
CA ARG A 76 -13.05 1.90 14.16
C ARG A 76 -12.90 3.42 14.30
N ASN A 77 -14.01 4.15 14.28
CA ASN A 77 -14.02 5.61 14.27
C ASN A 77 -13.96 6.11 15.72
N PRO A 78 -12.87 6.78 16.14
CA PRO A 78 -12.72 7.29 17.49
C PRO A 78 -13.36 8.69 17.65
N GLU A 79 -14.40 9.01 16.88
CA GLU A 79 -15.04 10.33 16.95
C GLU A 79 -15.95 10.45 18.18
N THR A 80 -15.93 11.64 18.79
CA THR A 80 -16.79 11.96 19.93
C THR A 80 -18.26 11.89 19.52
N ILE A 81 -19.06 11.16 20.29
CA ILE A 81 -20.50 11.01 20.07
C ILE A 81 -21.24 11.77 21.17
N GLN A 82 -22.23 12.57 20.80
CA GLN A 82 -23.07 13.29 21.74
C GLN A 82 -24.53 13.01 21.45
N GLY A 83 -25.35 12.94 22.50
CA GLY A 83 -26.77 12.72 22.34
C GLY A 83 -27.57 13.00 23.60
N SER A 84 -28.88 12.85 23.47
CA SER A 84 -29.82 12.95 24.58
C SER A 84 -30.82 11.80 24.53
N PHE A 85 -31.31 11.42 25.70
CA PHE A 85 -32.39 10.45 25.82
C PHE A 85 -33.35 10.92 26.92
N ASN A 86 -34.59 11.20 26.55
CA ASN A 86 -35.58 11.85 27.42
C ASN A 86 -35.05 13.17 28.02
N ARG A 87 -34.73 13.17 29.33
CA ARG A 87 -34.25 14.34 30.08
C ARG A 87 -32.75 14.32 30.36
N GLY A 88 -32.05 13.28 29.90
CA GLY A 88 -30.63 13.12 30.10
C GLY A 88 -29.83 13.43 28.85
N THR A 89 -28.58 13.84 29.04
CA THR A 89 -27.58 14.01 27.99
C THR A 89 -26.43 13.04 28.21
N TYR A 90 -25.75 12.66 27.13
CA TYR A 90 -24.55 11.85 27.21
C TYR A 90 -23.50 12.29 26.20
N THR A 91 -22.25 11.94 26.48
CA THR A 91 -21.10 12.12 25.60
C THR A 91 -20.21 10.88 25.67
N VAL A 92 -19.81 10.35 24.53
CA VAL A 92 -18.82 9.29 24.38
C VAL A 92 -17.55 9.91 23.81
N VAL A 93 -16.42 9.73 24.47
CA VAL A 93 -15.10 10.21 24.01
C VAL A 93 -14.12 9.06 23.89
N PHE A 94 -13.18 9.19 22.96
CA PHE A 94 -12.10 8.23 22.74
C PHE A 94 -10.75 8.86 23.05
N ASP A 95 -9.86 8.12 23.70
CA ASP A 95 -8.51 8.54 24.05
C ASP A 95 -7.51 7.43 23.69
N SER A 96 -6.71 7.66 22.65
CA SER A 96 -5.72 6.71 22.14
C SER A 96 -4.41 6.69 22.93
N LEU A 97 -4.27 7.53 23.96
CA LEU A 97 -3.03 7.68 24.71
C LEU A 97 -3.18 7.25 26.17
N LYS A 98 -4.36 7.42 26.78
CA LYS A 98 -4.54 7.30 28.23
C LYS A 98 -5.74 6.43 28.61
N THR A 99 -5.62 5.70 29.71
CA THR A 99 -6.68 4.85 30.29
C THR A 99 -7.76 5.62 31.06
N GLU A 100 -7.38 6.64 31.83
CA GLU A 100 -8.30 7.51 32.59
C GLU A 100 -8.06 8.99 32.25
N SER A 101 -8.51 9.96 33.07
CA SER A 101 -8.27 11.40 32.88
C SER A 101 -6.79 11.77 33.04
N HIS A 102 -5.98 11.34 32.06
CA HIS A 102 -4.56 11.67 31.85
C HIS A 102 -3.52 11.02 32.78
N GLN A 103 -3.90 10.03 33.60
CA GLN A 103 -3.02 9.48 34.64
C GLN A 103 -2.09 8.36 34.15
N THR A 104 -2.59 7.40 33.37
CA THR A 104 -1.81 6.22 32.95
C THR A 104 -1.83 6.07 31.43
N ASN A 105 -0.68 5.74 30.84
CA ASN A 105 -0.57 5.48 29.40
C ASN A 105 -1.22 4.15 29.04
N LEU A 106 -1.83 4.08 27.86
CA LEU A 106 -2.19 2.79 27.28
C LEU A 106 -0.93 1.97 26.99
N PRO A 107 -0.96 0.64 27.21
CA PRO A 107 0.21 -0.21 27.03
C PRO A 107 0.58 -0.41 25.55
N TYR A 108 -0.37 -0.26 24.63
CA TYR A 108 -0.16 -0.51 23.20
C TYR A 108 -0.90 0.52 22.33
N SER A 109 -0.34 0.84 21.16
CA SER A 109 -0.89 1.85 20.23
C SER A 109 -2.22 1.48 19.57
N HIS A 110 -2.55 0.19 19.48
CA HIS A 110 -3.80 -0.30 18.91
C HIS A 110 -4.95 -0.32 19.92
N TYR A 111 -4.68 0.09 21.17
CA TYR A 111 -5.70 0.26 22.19
C TYR A 111 -6.24 1.69 22.16
N THR A 112 -7.52 1.84 22.47
CA THR A 112 -8.14 3.15 22.68
C THR A 112 -9.12 3.07 23.84
N THR A 113 -9.10 4.06 24.72
CA THR A 113 -10.05 4.14 25.82
C THR A 113 -11.32 4.80 25.33
N MET A 114 -12.45 4.13 25.49
CA MET A 114 -13.76 4.73 25.27
C MET A 114 -14.41 5.06 26.61
N LYS A 115 -14.82 6.32 26.80
CA LYS A 115 -15.47 6.80 28.02
C LYS A 115 -16.86 7.29 27.69
N SER A 116 -17.84 6.82 28.43
CA SER A 116 -19.23 7.29 28.38
C SER A 116 -19.53 8.14 29.61
N ILE A 117 -20.00 9.36 29.39
CA ILE A 117 -20.32 10.36 30.40
C ILE A 117 -21.80 10.70 30.24
N ALA A 118 -22.63 10.40 31.24
CA ALA A 118 -24.07 10.70 31.20
C ALA A 118 -24.48 11.63 32.33
N LYS A 119 -25.42 12.54 32.05
CA LYS A 119 -25.95 13.52 33.01
C LYS A 119 -27.47 13.53 33.00
N ILE A 120 -28.07 13.50 34.18
CA ILE A 120 -29.48 13.84 34.40
C ILE A 120 -29.55 14.78 35.60
N ASN A 121 -29.94 16.04 35.35
CA ASN A 121 -29.85 17.12 36.33
C ASN A 121 -28.41 17.29 36.86
N ASP A 122 -28.22 17.14 38.16
CA ASP A 122 -26.96 17.27 38.92
C ASP A 122 -26.22 15.93 39.09
N VAL A 123 -26.80 14.82 38.66
CA VAL A 123 -26.15 13.50 38.71
C VAL A 123 -25.39 13.24 37.42
N GLU A 124 -24.11 12.91 37.56
CA GLU A 124 -23.22 12.45 36.48
C GLU A 124 -22.79 11.00 36.76
N ARG A 125 -22.78 10.16 35.71
CA ARG A 125 -22.22 8.81 35.78
C ARG A 125 -21.27 8.56 34.63
N ASN A 126 -20.12 7.98 34.97
CA ASN A 126 -19.04 7.72 34.04
C ASN A 126 -18.74 6.21 33.98
N THR A 127 -18.64 5.69 32.77
CA THR A 127 -18.15 4.33 32.54
C THR A 127 -17.05 4.35 31.49
N ARG A 128 -16.09 3.43 31.57
CA ARG A 128 -15.03 3.27 30.57
C ARG A 128 -14.78 1.83 30.21
N VAL A 129 -14.30 1.62 28.99
CA VAL A 129 -13.74 0.37 28.50
C VAL A 129 -12.49 0.67 27.68
N ILE A 130 -11.59 -0.30 27.53
CA ILE A 130 -10.49 -0.23 26.58
C ILE A 130 -10.88 -1.08 25.38
N LEU A 131 -10.79 -0.51 24.18
CA LEU A 131 -11.05 -1.18 22.92
C LEU A 131 -9.72 -1.52 22.25
N SER A 132 -9.68 -2.64 21.54
CA SER A 132 -8.60 -3.01 20.63
C SER A 132 -9.15 -3.06 19.21
N THR A 133 -8.39 -2.56 18.24
CA THR A 133 -8.74 -2.68 16.82
C THR A 133 -8.53 -4.07 16.25
N TYR A 134 -7.99 -5.00 17.05
CA TYR A 134 -7.77 -6.40 16.71
C TYR A 134 -8.59 -7.36 17.58
N PRO A 135 -8.86 -8.57 17.08
CA PRO A 135 -9.43 -9.68 17.84
C PRO A 135 -8.60 -10.09 19.06
N GLU A 136 -9.23 -10.80 20.00
CA GLU A 136 -8.64 -11.17 21.30
C GLU A 136 -7.40 -12.08 21.18
N ALA A 137 -7.30 -12.89 20.12
CA ALA A 137 -6.11 -13.68 19.83
C ALA A 137 -4.83 -12.82 19.72
N PHE A 138 -4.95 -11.54 19.34
CA PHE A 138 -3.81 -10.62 19.24
C PHE A 138 -3.36 -10.04 20.58
N CYS A 139 -4.00 -10.39 21.70
CA CYS A 139 -3.52 -10.02 23.04
C CYS A 139 -2.24 -10.81 23.43
N PHE A 140 -2.03 -11.99 22.84
CA PHE A 140 -0.81 -12.77 23.03
C PHE A 140 0.36 -12.26 22.17
N SER A 141 1.57 -12.70 22.49
CA SER A 141 2.73 -12.58 21.61
C SER A 141 2.62 -13.61 20.48
N TYR A 142 2.22 -14.83 20.84
CA TYR A 142 1.91 -15.91 19.90
C TYR A 142 0.61 -16.61 20.29
N TYR A 143 -0.28 -16.75 19.32
CA TYR A 143 -1.49 -17.56 19.39
C TYR A 143 -1.42 -18.63 18.29
N GLY A 144 -1.41 -19.91 18.68
CA GLY A 144 -1.47 -21.05 17.76
C GLY A 144 -2.78 -21.83 17.90
N ASN A 145 -3.65 -21.77 16.89
CA ASN A 145 -4.90 -22.56 16.85
C ASN A 145 -4.65 -24.06 16.66
N ASN A 146 -3.49 -24.41 16.10
CA ASN A 146 -2.98 -25.78 15.96
C ASN A 146 -3.93 -26.74 15.21
N THR A 147 -4.46 -26.31 14.06
CA THR A 147 -5.30 -27.19 13.20
C THR A 147 -4.55 -28.46 12.77
N GLY A 148 -3.21 -28.42 12.70
CA GLY A 148 -2.36 -29.55 12.38
C GLY A 148 -2.16 -30.57 13.51
N SER A 149 -2.72 -30.34 14.71
CA SER A 149 -2.56 -31.24 15.87
C SER A 149 -1.09 -31.52 16.25
N ALA A 150 -0.23 -30.52 16.11
CA ALA A 150 1.18 -30.60 16.46
C ALA A 150 1.41 -30.41 17.97
N THR A 151 2.54 -30.91 18.47
CA THR A 151 3.10 -30.48 19.77
C THR A 151 4.02 -29.29 19.52
N PHE A 152 3.82 -28.19 20.23
CA PHE A 152 4.73 -27.04 20.12
C PHE A 152 6.03 -27.37 20.85
N SER A 153 7.09 -27.70 20.10
CA SER A 153 8.34 -28.25 20.65
C SER A 153 9.59 -27.54 20.13
N GLU A 154 9.44 -26.26 19.81
CA GLU A 154 10.52 -25.41 19.32
C GLU A 154 11.69 -25.36 20.31
N SER A 155 12.91 -25.46 19.79
CA SER A 155 14.16 -25.46 20.57
C SER A 155 15.10 -24.32 20.20
N LEU A 156 14.77 -23.56 19.16
CA LEU A 156 15.53 -22.42 18.66
C LEU A 156 14.70 -21.14 18.80
N GLY A 157 15.39 -20.02 18.91
CA GLY A 157 14.76 -18.70 19.01
C GLY A 157 14.18 -18.40 20.39
N SER A 158 13.29 -17.42 20.46
CA SER A 158 12.66 -16.98 21.71
C SER A 158 11.27 -16.38 21.53
N ILE A 159 10.44 -16.51 22.57
CA ILE A 159 9.14 -15.85 22.67
C ILE A 159 9.09 -15.04 23.97
N THR A 160 8.80 -13.74 23.86
CA THR A 160 8.72 -12.80 25.00
C THR A 160 7.30 -12.26 25.13
N GLY A 161 6.60 -12.70 26.17
CA GLY A 161 5.24 -12.32 26.54
C GLY A 161 4.31 -13.55 26.53
N ASP A 162 3.04 -13.34 26.88
CA ASP A 162 2.09 -14.45 26.98
C ASP A 162 1.90 -15.17 25.64
N MET A 163 1.71 -16.49 25.71
CA MET A 163 1.51 -17.38 24.57
C MET A 163 0.22 -18.17 24.79
N PHE A 164 -0.53 -18.41 23.72
CA PHE A 164 -1.57 -19.43 23.69
C PHE A 164 -1.25 -20.47 22.62
N PHE A 165 -1.34 -21.76 22.97
CA PHE A 165 -1.25 -22.84 21.99
C PHE A 165 -2.31 -23.91 22.27
N ASN A 166 -3.07 -24.27 21.24
CA ASN A 166 -4.12 -25.28 21.33
C ASN A 166 -3.53 -26.70 21.24
N GLY A 167 -2.85 -27.15 22.29
CA GLY A 167 -2.28 -28.50 22.36
C GLY A 167 -1.20 -28.63 23.43
N ASP A 168 -0.43 -29.72 23.35
CA ASP A 168 0.74 -29.93 24.19
C ASP A 168 1.86 -28.95 23.81
N VAL A 169 2.49 -28.39 24.85
CA VAL A 169 3.64 -27.50 24.73
C VAL A 169 4.83 -28.14 25.44
N ASN A 170 5.94 -28.29 24.73
CA ASN A 170 7.19 -28.82 25.26
C ASN A 170 8.37 -27.99 24.73
N THR A 171 8.47 -26.75 25.21
CA THR A 171 9.47 -25.80 24.75
C THR A 171 10.10 -25.05 25.92
N SER A 172 11.34 -24.61 25.74
CA SER A 172 12.04 -23.69 26.64
C SER A 172 12.22 -22.29 26.04
N ILE A 173 11.66 -22.01 24.85
CA ILE A 173 11.94 -20.75 24.14
C ILE A 173 11.14 -19.56 24.68
N VAL A 174 10.13 -19.80 25.53
CA VAL A 174 9.33 -18.73 26.15
C VAL A 174 10.09 -18.12 27.33
N SER A 175 10.72 -16.97 27.10
CA SER A 175 11.64 -16.33 28.05
C SER A 175 10.95 -15.47 29.11
N SER A 176 9.72 -15.03 28.84
CA SER A 176 8.86 -14.32 29.80
C SER A 176 7.40 -14.47 29.41
N GLY A 177 6.49 -14.42 30.39
CA GLY A 177 5.04 -14.54 30.16
C GLY A 177 4.51 -15.92 30.55
N ILE A 178 3.20 -16.09 30.40
CA ILE A 178 2.49 -17.32 30.73
C ILE A 178 2.13 -18.06 29.44
N ILE A 179 2.45 -19.35 29.41
CA ILE A 179 1.96 -20.27 28.38
C ILE A 179 0.56 -20.70 28.77
N TYR A 180 -0.41 -20.50 27.89
CA TYR A 180 -1.79 -20.95 28.05
C TYR A 180 -2.12 -22.05 27.04
N ASN A 181 -2.92 -23.02 27.46
CA ASN A 181 -3.51 -24.03 26.59
C ASN A 181 -4.93 -24.38 27.06
N PRO A 182 -5.83 -24.82 26.18
CA PRO A 182 -7.19 -25.21 26.59
C PRO A 182 -7.23 -26.64 27.14
N THR A 183 -6.38 -27.50 26.59
CA THR A 183 -6.15 -28.90 26.97
C THR A 183 -4.68 -29.25 26.72
N GLY A 184 -4.18 -30.36 27.26
CA GLY A 184 -2.78 -30.78 27.12
C GLY A 184 -1.88 -30.36 28.29
N SER A 185 -0.58 -30.52 28.09
CA SER A 185 0.50 -30.32 29.06
C SER A 185 1.41 -29.14 28.68
N GLY A 186 2.19 -28.64 29.64
CA GLY A 186 3.18 -27.57 29.42
C GLY A 186 2.66 -26.13 29.46
N GLY A 187 1.38 -25.92 29.79
CA GLY A 187 0.75 -24.60 29.92
C GLY A 187 -0.22 -24.50 31.10
N THR A 188 -0.65 -23.27 31.38
CA THR A 188 -1.73 -22.93 32.31
C THR A 188 -3.06 -23.08 31.60
N GLN A 189 -3.98 -23.86 32.17
CA GLN A 189 -5.26 -24.13 31.54
C GLN A 189 -6.15 -22.89 31.46
N LEU A 190 -6.60 -22.56 30.26
CA LEU A 190 -7.54 -21.47 30.00
C LEU A 190 -8.90 -22.05 29.60
N ALA A 191 -9.89 -21.94 30.49
CA ALA A 191 -11.19 -22.60 30.33
C ALA A 191 -12.03 -22.06 29.15
N SER A 192 -11.83 -20.81 28.77
CA SER A 192 -12.48 -20.17 27.63
C SER A 192 -11.43 -19.48 26.78
N PRO A 193 -10.69 -20.23 25.93
CA PRO A 193 -9.67 -19.65 25.09
C PRO A 193 -10.29 -18.70 24.04
N PRO A 194 -9.57 -17.64 23.62
CA PRO A 194 -10.01 -16.82 22.51
C PRO A 194 -10.17 -17.65 21.25
N ILE A 195 -11.18 -17.36 20.44
CA ILE A 195 -11.38 -18.03 19.15
C ILE A 195 -10.37 -17.54 18.12
N PHE A 196 -9.98 -18.43 17.20
CA PHE A 196 -9.17 -18.01 16.06
C PHE A 196 -9.95 -16.99 15.20
N PRO A 197 -9.35 -15.87 14.79
CA PRO A 197 -10.07 -14.82 14.08
C PRO A 197 -10.67 -15.25 12.74
N THR A 198 -11.94 -14.91 12.53
CA THR A 198 -12.56 -14.95 11.20
C THR A 198 -12.28 -13.65 10.45
N LEU A 199 -11.69 -13.76 9.27
CA LEU A 199 -11.45 -12.64 8.36
C LEU A 199 -12.66 -12.46 7.44
N ASN A 200 -13.18 -11.23 7.35
CA ASN A 200 -14.09 -10.84 6.28
C ASN A 200 -13.27 -10.53 5.02
N THR A 201 -13.34 -11.42 4.03
CA THR A 201 -12.56 -11.32 2.79
C THR A 201 -13.28 -10.55 1.68
N ALA A 202 -14.52 -10.09 1.88
CA ALA A 202 -15.37 -9.57 0.81
C ALA A 202 -14.74 -8.40 0.04
N GLU A 203 -14.09 -7.45 0.74
CA GLU A 203 -13.42 -6.31 0.09
C GLU A 203 -12.21 -6.78 -0.73
N TYR A 204 -11.36 -7.63 -0.16
CA TYR A 204 -10.16 -8.14 -0.83
C TYR A 204 -10.51 -8.91 -2.10
N GLU A 205 -11.48 -9.82 -2.02
CA GLU A 205 -11.92 -10.62 -3.16
C GLU A 205 -12.66 -9.79 -4.21
N SER A 206 -13.41 -8.76 -3.80
CA SER A 206 -14.02 -7.81 -4.74
C SER A 206 -12.96 -7.03 -5.52
N LEU A 207 -11.89 -6.57 -4.87
CA LEU A 207 -10.80 -5.83 -5.52
C LEU A 207 -9.99 -6.73 -6.45
N LEU A 208 -9.71 -7.97 -6.03
CA LEU A 208 -9.09 -8.98 -6.90
C LEU A 208 -9.94 -9.30 -8.13
N LEU A 209 -11.26 -9.40 -7.96
CA LEU A 209 -12.18 -9.63 -9.08
C LEU A 209 -12.14 -8.47 -10.08
N VAL A 210 -12.15 -7.22 -9.60
CA VAL A 210 -12.03 -6.04 -10.47
C VAL A 210 -10.69 -6.05 -11.21
N ALA A 211 -9.57 -6.30 -10.51
CA ALA A 211 -8.25 -6.40 -11.13
C ALA A 211 -8.21 -7.50 -12.20
N SER A 212 -8.76 -8.70 -11.93
CA SER A 212 -8.79 -9.82 -12.89
C SER A 212 -9.54 -9.54 -14.20
N ALA A 213 -10.43 -8.55 -14.20
CA ALA A 213 -11.20 -8.16 -15.38
C ALA A 213 -10.48 -7.16 -16.29
N LEU A 214 -9.36 -6.59 -15.83
CA LEU A 214 -8.49 -5.75 -16.66
C LEU A 214 -7.74 -6.61 -17.70
N PRO A 215 -7.23 -6.04 -18.80
CA PRO A 215 -6.29 -6.74 -19.65
C PRO A 215 -5.11 -7.25 -18.83
N VAL A 216 -4.61 -8.46 -19.11
CA VAL A 216 -3.43 -9.00 -18.43
C VAL A 216 -2.22 -8.13 -18.76
N ILE A 217 -1.84 -7.27 -17.83
CA ILE A 217 -0.56 -6.60 -17.71
C ILE A 217 0.30 -7.50 -16.80
N ASN A 218 0.80 -8.59 -17.36
CA ASN A 218 2.06 -9.09 -16.83
C ASN A 218 3.04 -7.91 -16.99
N SER A 219 3.95 -7.65 -16.06
CA SER A 219 5.25 -7.10 -16.46
C SER A 219 5.68 -7.96 -17.65
N SER A 220 5.56 -7.38 -18.84
CA SER A 220 5.05 -7.99 -20.05
C SER A 220 5.92 -9.15 -20.53
N SER A 221 5.49 -9.88 -21.54
CA SER A 221 6.49 -10.20 -22.54
C SER A 221 6.85 -8.87 -23.22
N ASN A 222 7.61 -8.01 -22.51
CA ASN A 222 8.32 -6.91 -23.12
C ASN A 222 9.41 -7.60 -23.90
N TYR A 223 9.50 -7.38 -25.20
CA TYR A 223 10.62 -7.87 -25.98
C TYR A 223 11.42 -6.69 -26.48
N ALA A 224 12.68 -6.96 -26.82
CA ALA A 224 13.55 -6.06 -27.54
C ALA A 224 14.24 -6.85 -28.64
N LEU A 225 14.83 -6.15 -29.59
CA LEU A 225 15.68 -6.77 -30.61
C LEU A 225 17.13 -6.72 -30.19
N ASN A 226 17.80 -7.86 -30.29
CA ASN A 226 19.23 -8.03 -30.11
C ASN A 226 19.93 -8.05 -31.46
N PHE A 227 20.92 -7.16 -31.60
CA PHE A 227 21.82 -7.02 -32.72
C PHE A 227 23.20 -7.53 -32.33
N ASP A 228 23.74 -8.46 -33.09
CA ASP A 228 25.00 -9.16 -32.76
C ASP A 228 26.28 -8.34 -33.07
N GLY A 229 26.11 -7.15 -33.65
CA GLY A 229 27.19 -6.28 -34.09
C GLY A 229 28.06 -6.85 -35.22
N SER A 230 27.51 -7.73 -36.06
CA SER A 230 28.14 -8.24 -37.27
C SER A 230 27.55 -7.59 -38.52
N ASN A 231 26.25 -7.77 -38.75
CA ASN A 231 25.52 -7.24 -39.91
C ASN A 231 23.98 -7.28 -39.73
N ASP A 232 23.52 -7.39 -38.48
CA ASP A 232 22.11 -7.41 -38.12
C ASP A 232 21.47 -6.05 -38.40
N VAL A 233 20.36 -6.05 -39.14
CA VAL A 233 19.66 -4.81 -39.47
C VAL A 233 18.16 -5.03 -39.53
N VAL A 234 17.38 -4.04 -39.11
CA VAL A 234 15.95 -3.99 -39.41
C VAL A 234 15.74 -2.99 -40.53
N ASN A 235 15.11 -3.43 -41.61
CA ASN A 235 14.81 -2.61 -42.79
C ASN A 235 13.34 -2.20 -42.79
N PHE A 236 13.08 -0.89 -42.73
CA PHE A 236 11.72 -0.32 -42.76
C PHE A 236 11.28 0.15 -44.16
N GLY A 237 12.13 -0.06 -45.18
CA GLY A 237 11.90 0.43 -46.53
C GLY A 237 12.18 1.93 -46.67
N ASP A 238 11.96 2.47 -47.86
CA ASP A 238 12.06 3.91 -48.13
C ASP A 238 10.84 4.64 -47.55
N MET A 239 11.11 5.57 -46.64
CA MET A 239 10.11 6.44 -46.02
C MET A 239 10.23 7.86 -46.57
N ASN A 240 9.17 8.32 -47.24
CA ASN A 240 9.10 9.68 -47.79
C ASN A 240 9.13 10.77 -46.70
N GLU A 241 9.00 10.37 -45.44
CA GLU A 241 8.99 11.21 -44.25
C GLU A 241 10.35 11.81 -43.89
N PHE A 242 11.43 11.45 -44.59
CA PHE A 242 12.74 12.12 -44.48
C PHE A 242 13.13 12.92 -45.73
N ASN A 243 12.56 12.59 -46.90
CA ASN A 243 12.93 13.20 -48.17
C ASN A 243 12.42 14.64 -48.31
N SER A 244 13.33 15.61 -48.43
CA SER A 244 13.00 17.04 -48.61
C SER A 244 12.17 17.64 -47.47
N LYS A 245 12.25 17.09 -46.25
CA LYS A 245 11.41 17.55 -45.12
C LYS A 245 12.04 18.70 -44.33
N PRO A 246 11.23 19.65 -43.86
CA PRO A 246 11.71 20.77 -43.05
C PRO A 246 11.90 20.41 -41.57
N GLU A 247 11.27 19.34 -41.10
CA GLU A 247 11.31 18.89 -39.71
C GLU A 247 11.06 17.38 -39.62
N VAL A 248 11.64 16.76 -38.60
CA VAL A 248 11.47 15.33 -38.26
C VAL A 248 11.87 15.10 -36.82
N SER A 249 11.31 14.06 -36.18
CA SER A 249 11.82 13.54 -34.92
C SER A 249 11.96 12.02 -34.98
N VAL A 250 12.97 11.50 -34.30
CA VAL A 250 13.15 10.06 -34.09
C VAL A 250 13.42 9.81 -32.61
N SER A 251 12.84 8.74 -32.08
CA SER A 251 13.04 8.31 -30.70
C SER A 251 13.11 6.80 -30.61
N PHE A 252 13.95 6.28 -29.72
CA PHE A 252 14.06 4.84 -29.45
C PHE A 252 14.77 4.60 -28.13
N TRP A 253 14.56 3.41 -27.56
CA TRP A 253 15.37 2.89 -26.48
C TRP A 253 16.53 2.06 -27.05
N PHE A 254 17.70 2.16 -26.43
CA PHE A 254 18.84 1.30 -26.76
C PHE A 254 19.70 0.96 -25.55
N MET A 255 20.40 -0.18 -25.62
CA MET A 255 21.44 -0.60 -24.68
C MET A 255 22.61 -1.18 -25.47
N ARG A 256 23.69 -0.41 -25.59
CA ARG A 256 24.92 -0.89 -26.24
C ARG A 256 25.62 -1.92 -25.36
N GLN A 257 25.93 -3.10 -25.87
CA GLN A 257 26.69 -4.13 -25.13
C GLN A 257 28.19 -4.00 -25.37
N VAL A 258 28.58 -3.79 -26.62
CA VAL A 258 29.98 -3.62 -27.04
C VAL A 258 30.13 -2.29 -27.78
N ASP A 259 31.17 -1.56 -27.42
CA ASP A 259 31.55 -0.34 -28.15
C ASP A 259 32.51 -0.74 -29.28
N LYS A 260 32.08 -0.58 -30.53
CA LYS A 260 32.85 -0.92 -31.74
C LYS A 260 33.16 0.36 -32.54
N PRO A 261 34.20 1.12 -32.18
CA PRO A 261 34.57 2.32 -32.91
C PRO A 261 35.03 1.95 -34.32
N ASN A 262 34.17 2.21 -35.29
CA ASN A 262 34.41 2.07 -36.72
C ASN A 262 33.44 3.02 -37.42
N ASN A 263 33.95 3.88 -38.29
CA ASN A 263 33.16 4.98 -38.82
C ASN A 263 32.57 4.65 -40.19
N SER A 264 31.31 5.03 -40.37
CA SER A 264 30.73 5.24 -41.69
C SER A 264 31.48 6.37 -42.40
N ASN A 265 31.20 6.61 -43.68
CA ASN A 265 31.71 7.79 -44.38
C ASN A 265 31.23 9.12 -43.77
N HIS A 266 30.22 9.08 -42.90
CA HIS A 266 29.70 10.24 -42.17
C HIS A 266 30.31 10.40 -40.78
N GLY A 267 31.23 9.52 -40.37
CA GLY A 267 31.87 9.60 -39.06
C GLY A 267 30.99 9.10 -37.92
N VAL A 268 30.06 8.18 -38.20
CA VAL A 268 29.18 7.57 -37.20
C VAL A 268 29.62 6.12 -36.95
N SER A 269 29.79 5.76 -35.68
CA SER A 269 30.05 4.39 -35.21
C SER A 269 28.81 3.77 -34.57
N ASN A 270 28.76 2.44 -34.48
CA ASN A 270 27.70 1.68 -33.81
C ASN A 270 26.28 2.18 -34.19
N ILE A 271 25.90 2.06 -35.47
CA ILE A 271 24.69 2.71 -36.00
C ILE A 271 23.42 2.22 -35.30
N LEU A 272 22.74 3.18 -34.67
CA LEU A 272 21.45 2.98 -34.03
C LEU A 272 20.32 3.26 -35.02
N PHE A 273 20.42 4.30 -35.83
CA PHE A 273 19.42 4.69 -36.81
C PHE A 273 20.09 5.26 -38.08
N SER A 274 19.59 4.91 -39.26
CA SER A 274 20.09 5.42 -40.53
C SER A 274 18.94 5.59 -41.53
N HIS A 275 19.03 6.62 -42.38
CA HIS A 275 18.35 6.66 -43.67
C HIS A 275 19.39 6.95 -44.73
N GLY A 276 19.81 5.90 -45.44
CA GLY A 276 20.84 6.00 -46.48
C GLY A 276 21.11 4.67 -47.16
N SER A 277 21.56 4.69 -48.41
CA SER A 277 21.90 3.47 -49.17
C SER A 277 23.24 3.53 -49.91
N ASP A 278 23.82 4.72 -50.06
CA ASP A 278 25.18 4.92 -50.54
C ASP A 278 25.74 6.25 -50.01
N PRO A 279 27.05 6.53 -50.15
CA PRO A 279 27.69 7.74 -49.63
C PRO A 279 27.17 9.10 -50.11
N TYR A 280 26.21 9.14 -51.04
CA TYR A 280 25.64 10.36 -51.62
C TYR A 280 24.11 10.30 -51.73
N ASN A 281 23.47 9.31 -51.11
CA ASN A 281 22.03 9.10 -51.16
C ASN A 281 21.51 8.74 -49.76
N ASP A 282 21.44 9.75 -48.91
CA ASP A 282 21.29 9.64 -47.47
C ASP A 282 20.77 10.95 -46.88
N ASN A 283 20.38 10.93 -45.60
CA ASN A 283 19.96 12.16 -44.93
C ASN A 283 20.23 12.19 -43.42
N ILE A 284 20.28 11.04 -42.74
CA ILE A 284 20.51 11.01 -41.30
C ILE A 284 21.20 9.72 -40.87
N GLU A 285 22.16 9.84 -39.96
CA GLU A 285 22.70 8.72 -39.18
C GLU A 285 22.82 9.12 -37.71
N ILE A 286 22.49 8.19 -36.83
CA ILE A 286 22.64 8.32 -35.39
C ILE A 286 23.37 7.08 -34.88
N GLY A 287 24.44 7.30 -34.13
CA GLY A 287 25.24 6.24 -33.54
C GLY A 287 25.96 6.69 -32.27
N THR A 288 26.93 5.89 -31.83
CA THR A 288 27.70 6.17 -30.61
C THR A 288 29.15 5.75 -30.75
N ASP A 289 30.07 6.47 -30.09
CA ASP A 289 31.48 6.11 -29.93
C ASP A 289 31.91 6.45 -28.50
N GLY A 290 32.31 5.44 -27.72
CA GLY A 290 32.64 5.63 -26.32
C GLY A 290 31.47 6.25 -25.54
N ALA A 291 31.69 7.41 -24.91
CA ALA A 291 30.64 8.12 -24.19
C ALA A 291 29.77 9.05 -25.06
N ASN A 292 30.09 9.16 -26.35
CA ASN A 292 29.47 10.12 -27.25
C ASN A 292 28.27 9.54 -27.99
N VAL A 293 27.29 10.42 -28.24
CA VAL A 293 26.30 10.26 -29.31
C VAL A 293 26.82 11.01 -30.54
N GLU A 294 26.69 10.41 -31.72
CA GLU A 294 27.15 10.93 -33.00
C GLU A 294 25.96 11.07 -33.93
N ILE A 295 25.76 12.27 -34.51
CA ILE A 295 24.60 12.57 -35.36
C ILE A 295 25.08 13.25 -36.64
N TYR A 296 24.81 12.61 -37.76
CA TYR A 296 24.96 13.16 -39.10
C TYR A 296 23.59 13.58 -39.64
N VAL A 297 23.52 14.72 -40.32
CA VAL A 297 22.33 15.20 -41.02
C VAL A 297 22.78 15.82 -42.35
N ASP A 298 22.27 15.30 -43.46
CA ASP A 298 22.36 15.93 -44.78
C ASP A 298 21.15 16.85 -45.01
N CYS A 299 21.43 18.11 -45.26
CA CYS A 299 20.42 19.13 -45.53
C CYS A 299 20.97 20.18 -46.48
N ALA A 300 20.07 20.97 -47.07
CA ALA A 300 20.39 21.88 -48.16
C ALA A 300 21.59 22.82 -47.91
N ASN A 301 21.90 23.13 -46.65
CA ASN A 301 23.02 24.00 -46.28
C ASN A 301 24.18 23.28 -45.57
N SER A 302 24.09 21.97 -45.30
CA SER A 302 25.13 21.22 -44.59
C SER A 302 25.12 19.74 -44.98
N ASP A 303 26.26 19.31 -45.52
CA ASP A 303 26.70 17.93 -45.67
C ASP A 303 28.11 17.85 -45.05
N GLN A 304 28.17 17.66 -43.74
CA GLN A 304 29.40 17.64 -42.95
C GLN A 304 29.43 16.38 -42.09
N TYR A 305 30.62 15.93 -41.69
CA TYR A 305 30.77 14.81 -40.75
C TYR A 305 29.92 14.99 -39.47
N ALA A 306 29.57 13.87 -38.85
CA ALA A 306 28.74 13.80 -37.68
C ALA A 306 29.19 14.74 -36.56
N SER A 307 28.19 15.34 -35.92
CA SER A 307 28.37 16.07 -34.68
C SER A 307 28.39 15.10 -33.50
N SER A 308 29.47 15.13 -32.72
CA SER A 308 29.61 14.30 -31.52
C SER A 308 29.34 15.10 -30.25
N TYR A 309 28.63 14.49 -29.29
CA TYR A 309 28.42 15.04 -27.95
C TYR A 309 28.59 13.96 -26.88
N ASN A 310 29.37 14.25 -25.85
CA ASN A 310 29.54 13.34 -24.71
C ASN A 310 28.26 13.34 -23.84
N ALA A 311 27.37 12.40 -24.14
CA ALA A 311 26.13 12.16 -23.42
C ALA A 311 26.31 11.22 -22.21
N GLY A 312 27.54 10.79 -21.92
CA GLY A 312 27.81 9.85 -20.83
C GLY A 312 27.31 8.44 -21.10
N ILE A 313 27.25 8.02 -22.38
CA ILE A 313 26.82 6.67 -22.76
C ILE A 313 27.80 5.63 -22.19
N GLN A 314 27.24 4.57 -21.62
CA GLN A 314 27.98 3.44 -21.08
C GLN A 314 27.42 2.14 -21.63
N ASN A 315 28.26 1.12 -21.71
CA ASN A 315 27.82 -0.19 -22.13
C ASN A 315 26.94 -0.81 -21.03
N ASN A 316 25.97 -1.62 -21.46
CA ASN A 316 25.05 -2.38 -20.63
C ASN A 316 24.09 -1.52 -19.78
N ILE A 317 23.78 -0.30 -20.23
CA ILE A 317 22.77 0.57 -19.64
C ILE A 317 21.73 0.94 -20.72
N TRP A 318 20.45 0.88 -20.36
CA TRP A 318 19.35 1.36 -21.22
C TRP A 318 19.30 2.89 -21.21
N TYR A 319 19.20 3.46 -22.40
CA TYR A 319 18.98 4.89 -22.62
C TYR A 319 17.80 5.08 -23.57
N HIS A 320 16.99 6.09 -23.29
CA HIS A 320 16.05 6.64 -24.25
C HIS A 320 16.71 7.79 -24.99
N LEU A 321 16.85 7.69 -26.30
CA LEU A 321 17.37 8.77 -27.14
C LEU A 321 16.23 9.34 -27.97
N ALA A 322 16.14 10.68 -28.00
CA ALA A 322 15.32 11.37 -28.98
C ALA A 322 16.15 12.47 -29.68
N PHE A 323 16.01 12.56 -30.99
CA PHE A 323 16.57 13.62 -31.81
C PHE A 323 15.47 14.33 -32.59
N THR A 324 15.50 15.66 -32.57
CA THR A 324 14.55 16.50 -33.32
C THR A 324 15.32 17.40 -34.28
N TYR A 325 14.89 17.48 -35.53
CA TYR A 325 15.34 18.44 -36.52
C TYR A 325 14.21 19.39 -36.90
N ASN A 326 14.46 20.69 -36.92
CA ASN A 326 13.55 21.74 -37.39
C ASN A 326 14.33 22.89 -38.03
N LYS A 327 14.21 23.04 -39.35
CA LYS A 327 14.90 24.12 -40.08
C LYS A 327 14.48 25.54 -39.67
N ASP A 328 13.30 25.67 -39.06
CA ASP A 328 12.72 26.94 -38.61
C ASP A 328 12.66 26.99 -37.07
N ASP A 329 13.57 26.29 -36.36
CA ASP A 329 13.63 26.32 -34.90
C ASP A 329 13.67 27.77 -34.37
N PRO A 330 12.78 28.17 -33.45
CA PRO A 330 12.67 29.56 -32.99
C PRO A 330 13.93 30.12 -32.34
N ASP A 331 14.78 29.26 -31.76
CA ASP A 331 16.04 29.65 -31.12
C ASP A 331 17.23 29.57 -32.10
N GLY A 332 16.99 29.21 -33.36
CA GLY A 332 18.00 29.00 -34.39
C GLY A 332 18.89 27.79 -34.12
N ASN A 333 18.39 26.80 -33.38
CA ASN A 333 19.09 25.53 -33.16
C ASN A 333 18.32 24.41 -33.86
N GLU A 334 18.68 24.16 -35.12
CA GLU A 334 17.92 23.27 -35.99
C GLU A 334 17.92 21.82 -35.53
N GLY A 335 18.89 21.37 -34.73
CA GLY A 335 18.88 20.03 -34.17
C GLY A 335 19.02 19.99 -32.65
N ARG A 336 18.26 19.12 -31.98
CA ARG A 336 18.28 18.93 -30.52
C ARG A 336 18.31 17.46 -30.15
N LEU A 337 19.21 17.10 -29.22
CA LEU A 337 19.37 15.79 -28.64
C LEU A 337 18.80 15.75 -27.21
N TYR A 338 18.07 14.69 -26.91
CA TYR A 338 17.53 14.39 -25.59
C TYR A 338 17.93 12.98 -25.19
N ILE A 339 18.33 12.83 -23.93
CA ILE A 339 18.67 11.55 -23.31
C ILE A 339 17.81 11.39 -22.06
N ASN A 340 17.14 10.25 -21.94
CA ASN A 340 16.26 9.91 -20.81
C ASN A 340 15.20 11.01 -20.54
N GLY A 341 14.54 11.46 -21.62
CA GLY A 341 13.48 12.48 -21.56
C GLY A 341 13.96 13.89 -21.22
N SER A 342 15.27 14.12 -21.13
CA SER A 342 15.89 15.39 -20.73
C SER A 342 16.75 15.97 -21.85
N TYR A 343 16.74 17.30 -22.00
CA TYR A 343 17.60 18.00 -22.98
C TYR A 343 19.08 17.75 -22.69
N ALA A 344 19.84 17.36 -23.71
CA ALA A 344 21.27 17.10 -23.62
C ALA A 344 22.09 18.13 -24.40
N GLN A 345 21.75 18.36 -25.67
CA GLN A 345 22.53 19.23 -26.56
C GLN A 345 21.69 19.79 -27.71
N SER A 346 22.14 20.90 -28.31
CA SER A 346 21.64 21.38 -29.59
C SER A 346 22.75 21.87 -30.53
N TRP A 347 22.42 21.97 -31.82
CA TRP A 347 23.32 22.43 -32.88
C TRP A 347 22.61 23.41 -33.80
N ASN A 348 23.38 24.36 -34.34
CA ASN A 348 22.91 25.48 -35.15
C ASN A 348 23.65 25.65 -36.50
N HIS A 349 24.31 24.59 -36.97
CA HIS A 349 25.11 24.61 -38.20
C HIS A 349 24.42 23.87 -39.36
N TRP A 350 23.32 23.18 -39.09
CA TRP A 350 22.44 22.61 -40.11
C TRP A 350 21.50 23.69 -40.64
N GLY A 351 20.78 23.42 -41.74
CA GLY A 351 19.78 24.36 -42.21
C GLY A 351 19.20 24.05 -43.58
N GLY A 352 17.98 24.53 -43.79
CA GLY A 352 17.18 24.20 -44.97
C GLY A 352 16.44 22.87 -44.79
N ASN A 353 15.82 22.38 -45.86
CA ASN A 353 15.17 21.07 -45.79
C ASN A 353 16.24 19.97 -45.76
N LEU A 354 15.92 18.83 -45.15
CA LEU A 354 16.70 17.60 -45.34
C LEU A 354 16.84 17.32 -46.84
N ASP A 355 17.97 16.77 -47.26
CA ASP A 355 18.22 16.47 -48.66
C ASP A 355 17.43 15.22 -49.12
N GLN A 356 17.56 14.85 -50.40
CA GLN A 356 16.82 13.73 -50.96
C GLN A 356 17.64 12.44 -50.84
N ALA A 357 17.06 11.44 -50.19
CA ALA A 357 17.60 10.09 -50.11
C ALA A 357 16.64 9.10 -50.81
N ASN A 358 16.33 9.37 -52.08
CA ASN A 358 15.31 8.61 -52.83
C ASN A 358 15.71 7.13 -52.96
N ASN A 359 14.78 6.22 -52.66
CA ASN A 359 14.99 4.76 -52.65
C ASN A 359 15.97 4.27 -51.58
N SER A 360 16.44 5.14 -50.67
CA SER A 360 17.24 4.71 -49.51
C SER A 360 16.31 4.22 -48.41
N PRO A 361 16.59 3.06 -47.80
CA PRO A 361 15.79 2.57 -46.70
C PRO A 361 16.09 3.32 -45.41
N VAL A 362 15.09 3.36 -44.53
CA VAL A 362 15.33 3.58 -43.10
C VAL A 362 15.71 2.25 -42.45
N SER A 363 16.73 2.28 -41.61
CA SER A 363 17.21 1.12 -40.87
C SER A 363 17.63 1.44 -39.44
N ILE A 364 17.64 0.40 -38.61
CA ILE A 364 18.29 0.38 -37.30
C ILE A 364 19.23 -0.82 -37.20
N GLY A 365 20.24 -0.71 -36.35
CA GLY A 365 21.24 -1.76 -36.13
C GLY A 365 22.43 -1.74 -37.09
N ASP A 366 22.24 -1.21 -38.29
CA ASP A 366 23.30 -0.91 -39.26
C ASP A 366 22.77 0.05 -40.36
N THR A 367 23.64 0.43 -41.28
CA THR A 367 23.32 1.21 -42.49
C THR A 367 23.48 0.39 -43.77
N TYR A 368 22.82 0.79 -44.86
CA TYR A 368 22.89 0.11 -46.16
C TYR A 368 24.06 0.53 -47.05
N HIS A 369 25.06 1.22 -46.49
CA HIS A 369 26.29 1.61 -47.18
C HIS A 369 27.56 1.07 -46.50
N ILE A 370 28.40 1.90 -45.89
CA ILE A 370 29.59 1.51 -45.13
C ILE A 370 29.15 0.98 -43.76
N GLU A 371 29.05 -0.34 -43.67
CA GLU A 371 28.60 -1.08 -42.48
C GLU A 371 29.39 -0.71 -41.21
N THR A 372 28.64 -0.37 -40.16
CA THR A 372 29.13 -0.03 -38.82
C THR A 372 28.16 -0.57 -37.77
N PRO A 373 28.06 -1.91 -37.68
CA PRO A 373 26.97 -2.60 -37.02
C PRO A 373 26.94 -2.35 -35.51
N PHE A 374 25.74 -2.17 -34.97
CA PHE A 374 25.47 -2.04 -33.55
C PHE A 374 25.45 -3.39 -32.84
N ASP A 375 26.11 -3.45 -31.67
CA ASP A 375 26.15 -4.62 -30.79
C ASP A 375 25.36 -4.30 -29.52
N GLY A 376 24.12 -4.78 -29.44
CA GLY A 376 23.27 -4.61 -28.27
C GLY A 376 21.77 -4.66 -28.54
N TYR A 377 21.00 -4.02 -27.66
CA TYR A 377 19.54 -4.10 -27.67
C TYR A 377 18.89 -2.79 -28.10
N MET A 378 17.78 -2.86 -28.84
CA MET A 378 16.92 -1.72 -29.15
C MET A 378 15.45 -2.05 -28.96
N ASP A 379 14.65 -1.02 -28.64
CA ASP A 379 13.22 -1.14 -28.39
C ASP A 379 12.49 0.18 -28.72
N GLU A 380 11.17 0.10 -28.96
CA GLU A 380 10.24 1.26 -29.05
C GLU A 380 10.69 2.38 -30.03
N LEU A 381 10.95 2.04 -31.30
CA LEU A 381 11.28 3.01 -32.34
C LEU A 381 10.04 3.82 -32.73
N ILE A 382 10.14 5.14 -32.71
CA ILE A 382 9.09 6.06 -33.10
C ILE A 382 9.66 7.15 -34.00
N ILE A 383 8.94 7.48 -35.07
CA ILE A 383 9.29 8.56 -36.00
C ILE A 383 8.09 9.50 -36.13
N TRP A 384 8.35 10.80 -36.08
CA TRP A 384 7.37 11.85 -36.32
C TRP A 384 7.78 12.71 -37.50
N ASN A 385 6.80 13.16 -38.29
CA ASN A 385 7.02 14.08 -39.41
C ASN A 385 7.09 15.57 -39.00
N ILE A 386 7.27 15.84 -37.71
CA ILE A 386 7.46 17.16 -37.11
C ILE A 386 8.60 17.12 -36.09
N ALA A 387 9.08 18.30 -35.67
CA ALA A 387 9.89 18.41 -34.45
C ALA A 387 8.98 18.45 -33.20
N ILE A 388 8.96 17.35 -32.43
CA ILE A 388 8.13 17.27 -31.23
C ILE A 388 8.73 18.08 -30.06
N SER A 389 7.86 18.56 -29.17
CA SER A 389 8.29 19.44 -28.07
C SER A 389 9.10 18.70 -26.99
N PRO A 390 9.92 19.40 -26.19
CA PRO A 390 10.60 18.81 -25.03
C PRO A 390 9.66 18.14 -24.04
N LEU A 391 8.45 18.69 -23.84
CA LEU A 391 7.44 18.09 -22.97
C LEU A 391 6.91 16.78 -23.56
N ALA A 392 6.62 16.75 -24.86
CA ALA A 392 6.22 15.54 -25.56
C ALA A 392 7.28 14.44 -25.43
N ILE A 393 8.56 14.77 -25.59
CA ILE A 393 9.69 13.83 -25.43
C ILE A 393 9.75 13.27 -24.00
N ASN A 394 9.51 14.12 -23.00
CA ASN A 394 9.46 13.68 -21.61
C ASN A 394 8.29 12.73 -21.34
N GLU A 395 7.12 12.97 -21.93
CA GLU A 395 5.97 12.05 -21.84
C GLU A 395 6.29 10.69 -22.46
N ILE A 396 6.89 10.65 -23.66
CA ILE A 396 7.30 9.40 -24.33
C ILE A 396 8.29 8.62 -23.46
N TYR A 397 9.32 9.28 -22.92
CA TYR A 397 10.28 8.66 -22.00
C TYR A 397 9.60 8.02 -20.78
N ASN A 398 8.54 8.65 -20.26
CA ASN A 398 7.79 8.14 -19.10
C ASN A 398 6.73 7.08 -19.47
N GLY A 399 6.79 6.52 -20.69
CA GLY A 399 5.92 5.43 -21.14
C GLY A 399 4.57 5.88 -21.67
N HIS A 400 4.42 7.16 -22.05
CA HIS A 400 3.23 7.61 -22.78
C HIS A 400 3.16 6.95 -24.15
N ASN A 401 1.99 6.43 -24.52
CA ASN A 401 1.78 5.86 -25.84
C ASN A 401 1.76 6.97 -26.91
N PRO A 402 2.68 6.98 -27.88
CA PRO A 402 2.77 8.03 -28.90
C PRO A 402 1.52 8.16 -29.79
N LEU A 403 0.63 7.16 -29.80
CA LEU A 403 -0.62 7.19 -30.56
C LEU A 403 -1.77 7.85 -29.79
N ASP A 404 -1.60 8.13 -28.50
CA ASP A 404 -2.60 8.78 -27.66
C ASP A 404 -2.26 10.27 -27.47
N ASN A 405 -3.28 11.14 -27.39
CA ASN A 405 -3.10 12.56 -27.10
C ASN A 405 -3.46 12.88 -25.64
N ASN A 406 -2.70 13.76 -25.01
CA ASN A 406 -2.90 14.30 -23.67
C ASN A 406 -2.59 15.83 -23.63
N ALA A 407 -2.51 16.43 -22.44
CA ALA A 407 -2.28 17.87 -22.30
C ALA A 407 -0.85 18.33 -22.67
N ASN A 408 0.14 17.43 -22.57
CA ASN A 408 1.56 17.70 -22.79
C ASN A 408 2.09 17.07 -24.09
N TYR A 409 1.31 16.17 -24.70
CA TYR A 409 1.59 15.48 -25.95
C TYR A 409 0.33 15.47 -26.82
N ASN A 410 0.33 16.18 -27.95
CA ASN A 410 -0.81 16.26 -28.86
C ASN A 410 -0.43 15.94 -30.31
N GLU A 411 0.61 15.12 -30.47
CA GLU A 411 1.29 14.89 -31.75
C GLU A 411 1.04 13.51 -32.34
N SER A 412 0.01 12.78 -31.88
CA SER A 412 -0.27 11.43 -32.37
C SER A 412 -0.61 11.38 -33.87
N SER A 413 -1.18 12.46 -34.43
CA SER A 413 -1.42 12.58 -35.87
C SER A 413 -0.17 12.77 -36.71
N SER A 414 0.95 13.12 -36.07
CA SER A 414 2.24 13.40 -36.69
C SER A 414 3.17 12.18 -36.66
N VAL A 415 2.75 11.07 -36.03
CA VAL A 415 3.50 9.81 -36.01
C VAL A 415 3.54 9.20 -37.40
N ALA A 416 4.73 9.11 -37.97
CA ALA A 416 5.04 8.50 -39.25
C ALA A 416 5.18 6.98 -39.17
N GLY A 417 5.68 6.48 -38.03
CA GLY A 417 5.81 5.05 -37.77
C GLY A 417 6.09 4.80 -36.29
N TYR A 418 5.60 3.68 -35.78
CA TYR A 418 5.82 3.26 -34.39
C TYR A 418 5.97 1.75 -34.28
N TRP A 419 7.17 1.30 -33.97
CA TRP A 419 7.51 -0.12 -33.82
C TRP A 419 7.83 -0.41 -32.36
N LYS A 420 6.91 -1.11 -31.71
CA LYS A 420 7.00 -1.50 -30.29
C LYS A 420 7.98 -2.61 -29.99
N MET A 421 8.44 -3.33 -31.01
CA MET A 421 9.35 -4.48 -30.90
C MET A 421 8.93 -5.51 -29.83
N ASN A 422 7.62 -5.77 -29.76
CA ASN A 422 6.99 -6.59 -28.73
C ASN A 422 6.42 -7.92 -29.25
N GLU A 423 6.78 -8.32 -30.48
CA GLU A 423 6.28 -9.53 -31.13
C GLU A 423 6.90 -10.82 -30.57
N GLY A 424 8.14 -10.76 -30.09
CA GLY A 424 8.83 -11.87 -29.40
C GLY A 424 9.23 -13.06 -30.27
N SER A 425 8.86 -13.06 -31.54
CA SER A 425 9.25 -14.08 -32.52
C SER A 425 8.98 -13.62 -33.95
N GLY A 426 9.56 -14.33 -34.93
CA GLY A 426 9.38 -14.04 -36.34
C GLY A 426 10.47 -13.11 -36.90
N SER A 427 10.27 -12.67 -38.14
CA SER A 427 11.25 -11.90 -38.93
C SER A 427 10.75 -10.50 -39.30
N SER A 428 9.80 -9.96 -38.54
CA SER A 428 9.20 -8.65 -38.81
C SER A 428 8.87 -7.91 -37.52
N VAL A 429 9.00 -6.58 -37.55
CA VAL A 429 8.48 -5.66 -36.53
C VAL A 429 7.30 -4.90 -37.13
N LEU A 430 6.15 -4.99 -36.48
CA LEU A 430 4.91 -4.41 -36.99
C LEU A 430 4.83 -2.93 -36.64
N ASP A 431 4.46 -2.12 -37.63
CA ASP A 431 4.14 -0.72 -37.41
C ASP A 431 2.75 -0.63 -36.73
N SER A 432 2.74 -0.12 -35.51
CA SER A 432 1.53 0.14 -34.72
C SER A 432 0.81 1.42 -35.14
N SER A 433 1.45 2.26 -35.95
CA SER A 433 0.82 3.45 -36.53
C SER A 433 -0.18 3.07 -37.65
N PRO A 434 -1.03 4.01 -38.09
CA PRO A 434 -1.93 3.77 -39.23
C PRO A 434 -1.22 3.54 -40.58
N ASN A 435 0.10 3.75 -40.68
CA ASN A 435 0.82 3.79 -41.96
C ASN A 435 1.30 2.42 -42.45
N SER A 436 1.27 1.39 -41.59
CA SER A 436 1.59 0.00 -41.95
C SER A 436 3.01 -0.22 -42.50
N ASN A 437 3.99 0.57 -42.06
CA ASN A 437 5.40 0.49 -42.48
C ASN A 437 6.12 -0.68 -41.80
N THR A 438 5.72 -1.92 -42.09
CA THR A 438 6.28 -3.12 -41.41
C THR A 438 7.79 -3.26 -41.70
N GLY A 439 8.59 -3.32 -40.64
CA GLY A 439 10.03 -3.56 -40.75
C GLY A 439 10.36 -5.04 -40.89
N THR A 440 11.41 -5.36 -41.64
CA THR A 440 11.91 -6.72 -41.87
C THR A 440 13.25 -6.90 -41.19
N LEU A 441 13.39 -7.96 -40.39
CA LEU A 441 14.66 -8.36 -39.78
C LEU A 441 15.52 -9.04 -40.86
N VAL A 442 16.73 -8.53 -41.07
CA VAL A 442 17.69 -9.00 -42.07
C VAL A 442 18.97 -9.43 -41.37
N ASN A 443 19.56 -10.55 -41.84
CA ASN A 443 20.77 -11.19 -41.31
C ASN A 443 20.70 -11.83 -39.91
N GLY A 444 19.59 -11.62 -39.19
CA GLY A 444 19.24 -12.44 -38.02
C GLY A 444 19.15 -11.75 -36.65
N PRO A 445 18.68 -10.49 -36.53
CA PRO A 445 18.31 -9.95 -35.22
C PRO A 445 17.43 -10.92 -34.45
N THR A 446 17.71 -11.07 -33.16
CA THR A 446 17.01 -12.05 -32.30
C THR A 446 16.13 -11.34 -31.29
N TRP A 447 14.98 -11.95 -30.96
CA TRP A 447 14.10 -11.45 -29.91
C TRP A 447 14.66 -11.84 -28.54
N VAL A 448 14.75 -10.86 -27.65
CA VAL A 448 15.14 -11.03 -26.25
C VAL A 448 14.13 -10.35 -25.35
N ASP A 449 14.11 -10.68 -24.05
CA ASP A 449 13.28 -9.97 -23.10
C ASP A 449 13.71 -8.48 -23.03
N GLY A 450 12.74 -7.59 -23.19
CA GLY A 450 12.88 -6.14 -23.09
C GLY A 450 13.02 -5.66 -21.63
N PRO A 451 13.33 -4.39 -21.41
CA PRO A 451 13.56 -3.86 -20.06
C PRO A 451 12.33 -4.02 -19.16
N THR A 452 12.49 -4.62 -17.98
CA THR A 452 11.43 -4.73 -16.97
C THR A 452 11.24 -3.37 -16.28
N THR A 453 10.36 -2.51 -16.79
CA THR A 453 10.17 -1.17 -16.22
C THR A 453 9.20 -1.17 -15.04
N SER A 454 9.78 -1.28 -13.85
CA SER A 454 9.66 -0.19 -12.88
C SER A 454 10.92 -0.17 -12.03
N SER A 455 12.05 0.17 -12.64
CA SER A 455 13.32 0.35 -11.93
C SER A 455 13.49 1.83 -11.62
N GLY A 456 13.55 2.21 -10.34
CA GLY A 456 13.84 3.60 -9.94
C GLY A 456 12.69 4.61 -10.08
N SER A 457 11.47 4.17 -10.33
CA SER A 457 10.29 5.03 -10.46
C SER A 457 9.55 5.23 -9.11
N THR A 458 8.73 6.28 -9.04
CA THR A 458 7.81 6.51 -7.91
C THR A 458 6.37 6.32 -8.38
N ILE A 459 5.63 5.43 -7.71
CA ILE A 459 4.20 5.23 -7.91
C ILE A 459 3.46 6.03 -6.85
N ASN A 460 2.70 7.05 -7.25
CA ASN A 460 1.83 7.78 -6.34
C ASN A 460 0.40 7.28 -6.48
N LEU A 461 -0.15 6.57 -5.48
CA LEU A 461 -1.50 6.03 -5.58
C LEU A 461 -2.54 7.12 -5.82
N SER A 462 -2.29 8.35 -5.35
CA SER A 462 -3.16 9.50 -5.60
C SER A 462 -3.33 9.91 -7.06
N SER A 463 -2.49 9.41 -7.98
CA SER A 463 -2.65 9.64 -9.43
C SER A 463 -3.64 8.67 -10.08
N TYR A 464 -4.05 7.61 -9.39
CA TYR A 464 -4.99 6.62 -9.90
C TYR A 464 -6.41 6.94 -9.42
N THR A 465 -7.40 6.58 -10.22
CA THR A 465 -8.82 6.68 -9.84
C THR A 465 -9.05 5.96 -8.51
N ASN A 466 -9.76 6.60 -7.57
CA ASN A 466 -10.02 6.10 -6.21
C ASN A 466 -8.77 5.81 -5.35
N ASN A 467 -7.58 6.24 -5.78
CA ASN A 467 -6.29 5.83 -5.21
C ASN A 467 -6.03 4.32 -5.28
N GLU A 468 -6.53 3.68 -6.34
CA GLU A 468 -6.45 2.23 -6.54
C GLU A 468 -5.53 1.92 -7.72
N PHE A 469 -4.37 1.33 -7.42
CA PHE A 469 -3.54 0.69 -8.43
C PHE A 469 -4.01 -0.76 -8.61
N LEU A 470 -4.40 -1.12 -9.82
CA LEU A 470 -4.94 -2.44 -10.15
C LEU A 470 -4.11 -3.04 -11.30
N ASN A 471 -3.47 -4.18 -11.04
CA ASN A 471 -2.71 -4.94 -12.03
C ASN A 471 -3.31 -6.33 -12.23
N ASN A 472 -3.49 -6.75 -13.49
CA ASN A 472 -3.83 -8.13 -13.82
C ASN A 472 -2.61 -8.83 -14.39
N GLY A 473 -2.10 -9.87 -13.75
CA GLY A 473 -0.83 -10.50 -14.13
C GLY A 473 0.27 -10.27 -13.10
N ASP A 474 1.41 -10.88 -13.36
CA ASP A 474 2.58 -10.81 -12.47
C ASP A 474 3.23 -9.42 -12.53
N LEU A 475 3.74 -8.94 -11.39
CA LEU A 475 4.37 -7.62 -11.28
C LEU A 475 5.63 -7.67 -10.41
N THR A 476 6.72 -7.12 -10.93
CA THR A 476 7.97 -6.91 -10.18
C THR A 476 8.25 -5.42 -10.04
N LEU A 477 8.42 -4.96 -8.79
CA LEU A 477 8.88 -3.61 -8.45
C LEU A 477 10.30 -3.72 -7.89
N SER A 478 11.26 -3.03 -8.53
CA SER A 478 12.67 -3.09 -8.16
C SER A 478 13.18 -1.66 -7.92
N ASN A 479 13.63 -1.34 -6.71
CA ASN A 479 14.03 0.03 -6.34
C ASN A 479 12.92 1.08 -6.59
N VAL A 480 11.67 0.74 -6.28
CA VAL A 480 10.50 1.62 -6.47
C VAL A 480 10.04 2.22 -5.15
N THR A 481 9.54 3.46 -5.17
CA THR A 481 8.78 4.01 -4.04
C THR A 481 7.29 4.05 -4.37
N VAL A 482 6.44 3.42 -3.56
CA VAL A 482 4.97 3.51 -3.68
C VAL A 482 4.42 4.39 -2.56
N ASN A 483 3.79 5.52 -2.91
CA ASN A 483 3.21 6.48 -1.99
C ASN A 483 1.70 6.32 -1.86
N GLY A 484 1.24 6.13 -0.64
CA GLY A 484 -0.19 6.08 -0.28
C GLY A 484 -0.74 7.43 0.18
N PRO A 485 -1.98 7.45 0.71
CA PRO A 485 -2.82 6.28 1.01
C PRO A 485 -3.46 5.68 -0.24
N GLY A 486 -3.84 4.40 -0.17
CA GLY A 486 -4.59 3.76 -1.25
C GLY A 486 -4.55 2.24 -1.20
N VAL A 487 -4.98 1.63 -2.30
CA VAL A 487 -4.97 0.18 -2.50
C VAL A 487 -4.03 -0.15 -3.64
N PHE A 488 -3.21 -1.17 -3.45
CA PHE A 488 -2.29 -1.72 -4.45
C PHE A 488 -2.64 -3.19 -4.68
N VAL A 489 -3.26 -3.50 -5.81
CA VAL A 489 -3.83 -4.82 -6.11
C VAL A 489 -3.07 -5.45 -7.27
N VAL A 490 -2.63 -6.68 -7.09
CA VAL A 490 -2.00 -7.51 -8.12
C VAL A 490 -2.74 -8.83 -8.21
N TYR A 491 -3.45 -9.04 -9.32
CA TYR A 491 -4.03 -10.32 -9.68
C TYR A 491 -2.99 -11.19 -10.39
N GLY A 492 -1.98 -11.62 -9.64
CA GLY A 492 -0.83 -12.39 -10.10
C GLY A 492 0.20 -12.51 -8.99
N ASN A 493 1.43 -12.91 -9.32
CA ASN A 493 2.56 -12.85 -8.40
C ASN A 493 3.05 -11.41 -8.25
N LEU A 494 3.41 -11.02 -7.03
CA LEU A 494 4.00 -9.71 -6.72
C LEU A 494 5.39 -9.89 -6.14
N THR A 495 6.40 -9.33 -6.78
CA THR A 495 7.77 -9.25 -6.28
C THR A 495 8.11 -7.80 -5.97
N LEU A 496 8.53 -7.53 -4.73
CA LEU A 496 9.07 -6.25 -4.26
C LEU A 496 10.53 -6.47 -3.89
N GLU A 497 11.45 -5.85 -4.63
CA GLU A 497 12.88 -6.13 -4.49
C GLU A 497 13.75 -4.86 -4.57
N SER A 498 15.05 -5.03 -4.31
CA SER A 498 16.09 -4.04 -4.56
C SER A 498 15.84 -2.66 -3.93
N ASN A 499 15.59 -2.58 -2.62
CA ASN A 499 15.24 -1.36 -1.89
C ASN A 499 13.89 -0.74 -2.28
N THR A 500 12.92 -1.55 -2.67
CA THR A 500 11.55 -1.06 -2.86
C THR A 500 10.95 -0.58 -1.52
N ILE A 501 10.34 0.60 -1.52
CA ILE A 501 9.71 1.23 -0.36
C ILE A 501 8.21 1.36 -0.60
N ILE A 502 7.40 0.69 0.20
CA ILE A 502 5.95 0.93 0.26
C ILE A 502 5.67 1.85 1.44
N ASN A 503 5.27 3.09 1.17
CA ASN A 503 5.02 4.09 2.20
C ASN A 503 3.65 3.90 2.89
N LYS A 504 3.20 4.93 3.59
CA LYS A 504 2.13 4.86 4.59
C LYS A 504 0.74 4.55 4.03
N ASN A 505 -0.04 3.81 4.82
CA ASN A 505 -1.49 3.60 4.65
C ASN A 505 -1.87 2.95 3.31
N ILE A 506 -1.11 1.93 2.91
CA ILE A 506 -1.37 1.16 1.70
C ILE A 506 -1.90 -0.23 2.07
N LYS A 507 -2.99 -0.64 1.41
CA LYS A 507 -3.47 -2.04 1.42
C LYS A 507 -2.93 -2.76 0.19
N ILE A 508 -1.97 -3.65 0.38
CA ILE A 508 -1.38 -4.49 -0.66
C ILE A 508 -2.19 -5.80 -0.74
N ILE A 509 -2.69 -6.14 -1.92
CA ILE A 509 -3.53 -7.31 -2.16
C ILE A 509 -2.94 -8.11 -3.33
N CYS A 510 -2.53 -9.35 -3.07
CA CYS A 510 -1.87 -10.22 -4.05
C CYS A 510 -2.64 -11.56 -4.16
N SER A 511 -3.12 -11.91 -5.36
CA SER A 511 -3.80 -13.19 -5.58
C SER A 511 -2.81 -14.37 -5.68
N GLY A 512 -1.60 -14.13 -6.18
CA GLY A 512 -0.54 -15.11 -6.33
C GLY A 512 0.49 -15.08 -5.21
N ASN A 513 1.72 -15.51 -5.52
CA ASN A 513 2.84 -15.49 -4.59
C ASN A 513 3.32 -14.05 -4.34
N LEU A 514 3.59 -13.74 -3.08
CA LEU A 514 4.18 -12.49 -2.65
C LEU A 514 5.64 -12.72 -2.27
N THR A 515 6.56 -12.04 -2.93
CA THR A 515 7.98 -12.02 -2.60
C THR A 515 8.39 -10.60 -2.21
N VAL A 516 8.99 -10.45 -1.03
CA VAL A 516 9.54 -9.18 -0.56
C VAL A 516 11.00 -9.40 -0.17
N SER A 517 11.93 -8.83 -0.92
CA SER A 517 13.37 -8.98 -0.70
C SER A 517 14.05 -7.62 -0.61
N ASP A 518 14.94 -7.47 0.39
CA ASP A 518 15.77 -6.27 0.57
C ASP A 518 14.95 -4.97 0.47
N SER A 519 13.77 -4.94 1.08
CA SER A 519 12.76 -3.89 0.89
C SER A 519 12.11 -3.45 2.22
N GLN A 520 11.44 -2.31 2.20
CA GLN A 520 10.73 -1.76 3.37
C GLN A 520 9.25 -1.52 3.07
N LEU A 521 8.37 -2.08 3.91
CA LEU A 521 6.92 -1.89 3.79
C LEU A 521 6.38 -1.20 5.06
N GLY A 522 5.80 -0.02 4.90
CA GLY A 522 5.45 0.89 5.99
C GLY A 522 6.67 1.61 6.58
N THR A 523 6.45 2.76 7.22
CA THR A 523 7.55 3.54 7.83
C THR A 523 7.56 3.48 9.36
N ASP A 524 6.39 3.32 9.96
CA ASP A 524 6.17 3.19 11.40
C ASP A 524 4.77 2.61 11.66
N LEU A 525 4.41 2.33 12.92
CA LEU A 525 3.12 1.73 13.26
C LEU A 525 1.89 2.63 12.99
N ASN A 526 2.05 3.95 12.91
CA ASN A 526 0.98 4.88 12.47
C ASN A 526 0.93 5.06 10.96
N SER A 527 1.96 4.59 10.27
CA SER A 527 2.19 4.68 8.82
C SER A 527 2.34 3.28 8.21
N ALA A 528 1.55 2.34 8.73
CA ALA A 528 1.69 0.92 8.46
C ALA A 528 0.96 0.49 7.19
N VAL A 529 1.31 -0.69 6.69
CA VAL A 529 0.62 -1.34 5.56
C VAL A 529 -0.28 -2.49 6.03
N VAL A 530 -1.29 -2.82 5.23
CA VAL A 530 -2.03 -4.10 5.33
C VAL A 530 -1.63 -4.94 4.13
N ILE A 531 -1.20 -6.17 4.35
CA ILE A 531 -0.74 -7.08 3.30
C ILE A 531 -1.66 -8.29 3.28
N TYR A 532 -2.32 -8.54 2.16
CA TYR A 532 -3.14 -9.73 1.92
C TYR A 532 -2.52 -10.56 0.80
N SER A 533 -2.23 -11.83 1.07
CA SER A 533 -1.61 -12.75 0.10
C SER A 533 -2.38 -14.08 0.06
N ASN A 534 -2.76 -14.50 -1.15
CA ASN A 534 -3.43 -15.79 -1.38
C ASN A 534 -2.48 -16.91 -1.84
N GLY A 535 -1.27 -16.58 -2.31
CA GLY A 535 -0.21 -17.55 -2.61
C GLY A 535 0.82 -17.70 -1.48
N ILE A 536 2.01 -18.19 -1.84
CA ILE A 536 3.14 -18.27 -0.91
C ILE A 536 3.63 -16.85 -0.60
N ALA A 537 3.82 -16.53 0.68
CA ALA A 537 4.39 -15.26 1.12
C ALA A 537 5.82 -15.45 1.62
N THR A 538 6.79 -14.77 1.00
CA THR A 538 8.21 -14.83 1.38
C THR A 538 8.72 -13.43 1.66
N TYR A 539 9.30 -13.23 2.84
CA TYR A 539 9.98 -12.00 3.22
C TYR A 539 11.44 -12.30 3.52
N THR A 540 12.36 -11.60 2.87
CA THR A 540 13.81 -11.80 3.01
C THR A 540 14.51 -10.46 3.20
N ASN A 541 15.39 -10.35 4.20
CA ASN A 541 16.20 -9.15 4.47
C ASN A 541 15.40 -7.84 4.49
N SER A 542 14.15 -7.88 4.95
CA SER A 542 13.19 -6.77 4.80
C SER A 542 12.73 -6.22 6.14
N THR A 543 12.24 -4.98 6.14
CA THR A 543 11.62 -4.36 7.33
C THR A 543 10.16 -4.05 7.06
N ILE A 544 9.26 -4.55 7.91
CA ILE A 544 7.81 -4.44 7.72
C ILE A 544 7.18 -3.76 8.94
N TYR A 545 6.37 -2.74 8.72
CA TYR A 545 5.47 -2.12 9.70
C TYR A 545 4.03 -2.34 9.22
N GLY A 546 3.30 -3.28 9.82
CA GLY A 546 2.03 -3.68 9.21
C GLY A 546 1.25 -4.80 9.88
N LEU A 547 0.18 -5.16 9.19
CA LEU A 547 -0.55 -6.41 9.37
C LEU A 547 -0.36 -7.27 8.13
N SER A 548 0.26 -8.44 8.27
CA SER A 548 0.31 -9.44 7.21
C SER A 548 -0.78 -10.48 7.42
N ILE A 549 -1.58 -10.71 6.38
CA ILE A 549 -2.64 -11.70 6.31
C ILE A 549 -2.24 -12.69 5.21
N SER A 550 -1.79 -13.87 5.62
CA SER A 550 -1.37 -14.94 4.71
C SER A 550 -2.45 -16.01 4.64
N ASN A 551 -3.10 -16.09 3.49
CA ASN A 551 -4.21 -17.01 3.20
C ASN A 551 -3.80 -18.16 2.26
N GLY A 552 -2.53 -18.20 1.82
CA GLY A 552 -2.02 -19.22 0.92
C GLY A 552 -1.54 -20.49 1.61
N SER A 553 -0.55 -21.13 1.00
CA SER A 553 -0.03 -22.43 1.45
C SER A 553 1.12 -22.30 2.46
N SER A 554 1.94 -21.25 2.33
CA SER A 554 3.13 -21.02 3.17
C SER A 554 3.41 -19.53 3.40
N ILE A 555 3.94 -19.22 4.58
CA ILE A 555 4.60 -17.94 4.89
C ILE A 555 6.00 -18.21 5.46
N THR A 556 7.01 -17.50 4.96
CA THR A 556 8.40 -17.60 5.43
C THR A 556 9.00 -16.22 5.62
N LEU A 557 9.60 -15.97 6.78
CA LEU A 557 10.34 -14.75 7.08
C LEU A 557 11.80 -15.11 7.37
N ASN A 558 12.72 -14.65 6.53
CA ASN A 558 14.16 -14.88 6.66
C ASN A 558 14.89 -13.54 6.83
N ASN A 559 15.68 -13.39 7.91
CA ASN A 559 16.37 -12.15 8.24
C ASN A 559 15.47 -10.89 8.18
N THR A 560 14.20 -11.05 8.52
CA THR A 560 13.19 -9.98 8.39
C THR A 560 12.85 -9.39 9.75
N THR A 561 12.76 -8.07 9.82
CA THR A 561 12.26 -7.37 11.03
C THR A 561 10.81 -6.97 10.78
N PHE A 562 9.90 -7.44 11.62
CA PHE A 562 8.46 -7.19 11.49
C PHE A 562 7.90 -6.51 12.74
N TYR A 563 7.33 -5.33 12.57
CA TYR A 563 6.63 -4.58 13.59
C TYR A 563 5.12 -4.59 13.32
N GLY A 564 4.35 -5.24 14.18
CA GLY A 564 2.90 -5.30 14.07
C GLY A 564 2.32 -6.72 14.12
N GLY A 565 1.28 -6.96 13.32
CA GLY A 565 0.48 -8.19 13.39
C GLY A 565 0.77 -9.16 12.24
N ILE A 566 0.77 -10.46 12.54
CA ILE A 566 0.69 -11.51 11.51
C ILE A 566 -0.54 -12.36 11.80
N LEU A 567 -1.43 -12.49 10.82
CA LEU A 567 -2.53 -13.43 10.78
C LEU A 567 -2.26 -14.48 9.72
N ASN A 568 -1.94 -15.70 10.15
CA ASN A 568 -1.57 -16.78 9.26
C ASN A 568 -2.66 -17.85 9.20
N TYR A 569 -3.17 -18.11 7.99
CA TYR A 569 -4.02 -19.27 7.68
C TYR A 569 -3.21 -20.39 7.01
N SER A 570 -2.00 -20.09 6.52
CA SER A 570 -1.13 -21.02 5.80
C SER A 570 -0.69 -22.21 6.66
N SER A 571 -0.66 -23.40 6.04
CA SER A 571 -0.28 -24.65 6.70
C SER A 571 1.18 -24.71 7.15
N THR A 572 2.05 -23.95 6.47
CA THR A 572 3.48 -23.86 6.77
C THR A 572 3.83 -22.42 7.15
N PHE A 573 4.42 -22.21 8.33
CA PHE A 573 4.90 -20.90 8.77
C PHE A 573 6.27 -21.06 9.44
N SER A 574 7.31 -20.51 8.81
CA SER A 574 8.68 -20.57 9.35
C SER A 574 9.33 -19.20 9.56
N LEU A 575 10.11 -19.09 10.64
CA LEU A 575 11.04 -17.99 10.89
C LEU A 575 12.47 -18.50 10.74
N GLN A 576 13.27 -17.81 9.95
CA GLN A 576 14.62 -18.22 9.59
C GLN A 576 15.65 -17.11 9.87
N GLY A 577 16.93 -17.48 9.93
CA GLY A 577 18.03 -16.53 10.09
C GLY A 577 17.92 -15.70 11.37
N SER A 578 17.99 -14.38 11.22
CA SER A 578 17.85 -13.41 12.33
C SER A 578 16.50 -12.69 12.35
N THR A 579 15.43 -13.35 11.92
CA THR A 579 14.08 -12.76 11.87
C THR A 579 13.54 -12.37 13.24
N GLN A 580 13.06 -11.13 13.39
CA GLN A 580 12.48 -10.62 14.64
C GLN A 580 11.08 -10.07 14.40
N ILE A 581 10.11 -10.51 15.19
CA ILE A 581 8.74 -10.00 15.19
C ILE A 581 8.48 -9.29 16.52
N THR A 582 8.10 -8.01 16.47
CA THR A 582 7.66 -7.23 17.63
C THR A 582 6.21 -6.81 17.43
N GLY A 583 5.29 -7.42 18.16
CA GLY A 583 3.86 -7.20 17.99
C GLY A 583 3.03 -8.41 18.43
N SER A 584 2.45 -9.14 17.48
CA SER A 584 1.65 -10.34 17.75
C SER A 584 1.58 -11.26 16.54
N VAL A 585 1.74 -12.56 16.77
CA VAL A 585 1.58 -13.61 15.76
C VAL A 585 0.36 -14.46 16.09
N VAL A 586 -0.60 -14.52 15.17
CA VAL A 586 -1.82 -15.33 15.29
C VAL A 586 -1.85 -16.30 14.12
N SER A 587 -1.68 -17.60 14.39
CA SER A 587 -1.53 -18.61 13.35
C SER A 587 -2.51 -19.76 13.52
N ASN A 588 -3.10 -20.19 12.41
CA ASN A 588 -4.02 -21.32 12.37
C ASN A 588 -3.30 -22.66 12.53
N TYR A 589 -2.01 -22.70 12.17
CA TYR A 589 -1.10 -23.84 12.27
C TYR A 589 0.12 -23.49 13.15
N SER A 590 0.93 -24.48 13.51
CA SER A 590 2.12 -24.26 14.35
C SER A 590 3.14 -23.37 13.64
N LEU A 591 3.85 -22.55 14.41
CA LEU A 591 4.97 -21.73 13.96
C LEU A 591 6.27 -22.50 14.18
N ASP A 592 7.12 -22.54 13.17
CA ASP A 592 8.43 -23.23 13.18
C ASP A 592 9.57 -22.21 13.28
N PHE A 593 10.43 -22.35 14.30
CA PHE A 593 11.60 -21.51 14.52
C PHE A 593 12.85 -22.25 14.02
N GLN A 594 13.38 -21.83 12.87
CA GLN A 594 14.50 -22.49 12.22
C GLN A 594 15.86 -21.82 12.46
N GLY A 595 15.90 -20.73 13.24
CA GLY A 595 17.14 -19.99 13.54
C GLY A 595 17.25 -19.59 15.01
N GLY A 596 18.43 -19.75 15.62
CA GLY A 596 18.66 -19.42 17.04
C GLY A 596 18.47 -17.94 17.40
N SER A 597 18.58 -17.04 16.42
CA SER A 597 18.38 -15.60 16.58
C SER A 597 16.96 -15.14 16.27
N THR A 598 16.05 -16.08 15.95
CA THR A 598 14.66 -15.73 15.65
C THR A 598 13.87 -15.41 16.92
N SER A 599 12.95 -14.44 16.86
CA SER A 599 12.19 -14.06 18.05
C SER A 599 10.80 -13.52 17.76
N VAL A 600 9.86 -13.80 18.67
CA VAL A 600 8.54 -13.16 18.73
C VAL A 600 8.38 -12.46 20.08
N SER A 601 8.23 -11.14 20.09
CA SER A 601 7.99 -10.37 21.31
C SER A 601 6.67 -9.63 21.24
N LYS A 602 5.98 -9.53 22.39
CA LYS A 602 4.76 -8.72 22.47
C LYS A 602 5.08 -7.25 22.23
N GLY A 603 4.30 -6.62 21.36
CA GLY A 603 4.47 -5.21 21.05
C GLY A 603 3.17 -4.51 20.63
N SER A 604 3.31 -3.22 20.36
CA SER A 604 2.29 -2.41 19.72
C SER A 604 1.94 -2.94 18.33
N LEU A 605 0.70 -2.74 17.90
CA LEU A 605 0.19 -3.09 16.57
C LEU A 605 -0.27 -1.81 15.88
N PRO A 606 -0.32 -1.77 14.55
CA PRO A 606 -0.86 -0.62 13.84
C PRO A 606 -2.33 -0.38 14.22
N PRO A 607 -2.73 0.83 14.60
CA PRO A 607 -4.08 1.06 15.11
C PRO A 607 -5.17 0.89 14.05
N PHE A 608 -4.93 1.24 12.79
CA PHE A 608 -5.92 1.18 11.69
C PHE A 608 -7.27 1.83 12.03
N PHE A 609 -7.26 2.96 12.76
CA PHE A 609 -8.48 3.76 12.97
C PHE A 609 -9.04 4.21 11.62
N ARG A 610 -10.36 4.13 11.44
CA ARG A 610 -11.07 4.48 10.20
C ARG A 610 -10.71 3.64 8.96
N LEU A 611 -9.99 2.54 9.14
CA LEU A 611 -9.66 1.60 8.08
C LEU A 611 -10.37 0.27 8.35
N ASP A 612 -10.98 -0.31 7.33
CA ASP A 612 -11.43 -1.69 7.40
C ASP A 612 -10.33 -2.65 6.97
N ILE A 613 -9.97 -3.56 7.88
CA ILE A 613 -8.96 -4.59 7.70
C ILE A 613 -9.58 -5.99 7.65
N GLY A 614 -10.91 -6.09 7.71
CA GLY A 614 -11.64 -7.36 7.68
C GLY A 614 -11.65 -8.11 9.02
N LEU A 615 -11.14 -7.53 10.11
CA LEU A 615 -11.07 -8.15 11.44
C LEU A 615 -11.93 -7.42 12.47
N ASN A 616 -12.63 -8.16 13.32
CA ASN A 616 -13.44 -7.56 14.38
C ASN A 616 -12.57 -6.87 15.45
N SER A 617 -13.00 -5.69 15.89
CA SER A 617 -12.51 -5.06 17.13
C SER A 617 -13.11 -5.74 18.37
N ILE A 618 -12.46 -5.59 19.51
CA ILE A 618 -12.95 -6.10 20.80
C ILE A 618 -12.96 -5.04 21.88
N VAL A 619 -13.74 -5.30 22.93
CA VAL A 619 -13.47 -4.75 24.26
C VAL A 619 -12.38 -5.63 24.89
N VAL A 620 -11.29 -5.01 25.33
CA VAL A 620 -10.21 -5.73 26.04
C VAL A 620 -10.80 -6.37 27.30
N PRO A 621 -10.64 -7.69 27.52
CA PRO A 621 -11.19 -8.36 28.69
C PRO A 621 -10.75 -7.71 30.01
N GLY A 622 -11.69 -7.59 30.96
CA GLY A 622 -11.43 -6.98 32.27
C GLY A 622 -11.23 -5.46 32.26
N SER A 623 -11.43 -4.78 31.12
CA SER A 623 -11.22 -3.33 31.00
C SER A 623 -12.43 -2.46 31.38
N TYR A 624 -13.56 -3.05 31.77
CA TYR A 624 -14.71 -2.27 32.21
C TYR A 624 -14.45 -1.63 33.58
N LEU A 625 -14.73 -0.33 33.71
CA LEU A 625 -14.71 0.39 34.97
C LEU A 625 -15.84 1.41 35.03
N GLU A 626 -16.54 1.44 36.16
CA GLU A 626 -17.48 2.50 36.53
C GLU A 626 -16.89 3.28 37.70
N TYR A 627 -16.92 4.62 37.61
CA TYR A 627 -16.28 5.49 38.60
C TYR A 627 -17.03 6.81 38.81
#